data_AF-A0A7Y2K8U4-F1
#
_entry.id   AF-A0A7Y2K8U4-F1
#
_cell.length_a   1.000
_cell.length_b   1.000
_cell.length_c   1.000
_cell.angle_alpha   90.00
_cell.angle_beta   90.00
_cell.angle_gamma   90.00
#
_symmetry.space_group_name_H-M   'P 1'
#
loop_
_entity.id
_entity.type
_entity.pdbx_description
1 polymer ?
#
loop_
_entity_poly.entity_id
_entity_poly.type
_entity_poly.pdbx_seq_one_letter_code
_entity_poly.pdbx_strand_id
1 'polypeptide(L)'
;MKKINILFTVVFILGLALPLLAQPGNFNTSLHKTREGKPTWYDMENGGYETLTGIPIEDLGCVSCHPADGLNANGDPVPNPFEATCEDCHATNSGTPGPVTEGDCLGCHGRQSNLRSLGVSDVHRDASTPMVCWDCHSTTDMHGDGNTYTSMLDPGAVVTDCEQAGCHESLPGSHAANDPHNDALHCSSCHMQTNLSCYNCHFDSQIEEHVKRAKQPITGFVILVNREKDGKVHPATFQSLYHDSSGGSWVAMAPNYTHSVTKDEARVCTDCHQNFGGSIPAIEDYNAGGGIKFSTWNDADSTLSWTQGIIPLPIDYKHSFIMDFITYEGNLSDPPGASKNWTFVKSEADGFQLLYSTPMSTAQMD
;
A
#
# COMPACT_ATOMS: atom_id res chain seq x y z
N MET A 1 12.34 -7.94 -64.12
CA MET A 1 11.49 -8.39 -62.99
C MET A 1 12.39 -8.98 -61.91
N LYS A 2 12.87 -8.17 -60.97
CA LYS A 2 13.70 -8.54 -59.80
C LYS A 2 14.17 -7.21 -59.20
N LYS A 3 13.64 -6.82 -58.03
CA LYS A 3 14.16 -5.78 -57.10
C LYS A 3 13.10 -5.21 -56.13
N ILE A 4 11.87 -5.71 -56.14
CA ILE A 4 10.85 -5.37 -55.13
C ILE A 4 10.50 -6.69 -54.43
N ASN A 5 11.18 -7.01 -53.32
CA ASN A 5 10.76 -8.02 -52.33
C ASN A 5 11.74 -8.17 -51.16
N ILE A 6 12.93 -7.56 -51.20
CA ILE A 6 13.89 -7.66 -50.08
C ILE A 6 13.62 -6.58 -49.01
N LEU A 7 13.09 -5.41 -49.39
CA LEU A 7 12.85 -4.31 -48.44
C LEU A 7 11.67 -4.58 -47.49
N PHE A 8 10.62 -5.27 -47.94
CA PHE A 8 9.46 -5.60 -47.09
C PHE A 8 9.78 -6.69 -46.05
N THR A 9 10.63 -7.67 -46.38
CA THR A 9 11.01 -8.73 -45.45
C THR A 9 11.96 -8.24 -44.35
N VAL A 10 12.85 -7.29 -44.65
CA VAL A 10 13.76 -6.71 -43.64
C VAL A 10 13.02 -5.80 -42.66
N VAL A 11 12.04 -5.02 -43.11
CA VAL A 11 11.21 -4.19 -42.22
C VAL A 11 10.29 -5.04 -41.34
N PHE A 12 9.77 -6.17 -41.85
CA PHE A 12 8.93 -7.08 -41.06
C PHE A 12 9.73 -7.86 -40.00
N ILE A 13 10.99 -8.23 -40.29
CA ILE A 13 11.87 -8.91 -39.32
C ILE A 13 12.38 -7.93 -38.25
N LEU A 14 12.72 -6.68 -38.60
CA LEU A 14 13.10 -5.65 -37.60
C LEU A 14 11.91 -5.19 -36.74
N GLY A 15 10.70 -5.10 -37.31
CA GLY A 15 9.47 -4.76 -36.58
C GLY A 15 9.00 -5.84 -35.59
N LEU A 16 9.34 -7.11 -35.83
CA LEU A 16 9.04 -8.23 -34.92
C LEU A 16 10.19 -8.55 -33.95
N ALA A 17 11.41 -8.07 -34.20
CA ALA A 17 12.55 -8.28 -33.30
C ALA A 17 12.68 -7.18 -32.22
N LEU A 18 12.17 -5.97 -32.47
CA LEU A 18 12.22 -4.86 -31.51
C LEU A 18 11.44 -5.10 -30.20
N PRO A 19 10.31 -5.85 -30.15
CA PRO A 19 9.68 -6.18 -28.87
C PRO A 19 10.40 -7.30 -28.11
N LEU A 20 11.23 -8.12 -28.78
CA LEU A 20 11.90 -9.26 -28.14
C LEU A 20 13.23 -8.91 -27.45
N LEU A 21 13.79 -7.72 -27.71
CA LEU A 21 15.11 -7.31 -27.22
C LEU A 21 15.06 -6.27 -26.09
N ALA A 22 13.87 -5.88 -25.61
CA ALA A 22 13.72 -4.70 -24.75
C ALA A 22 13.58 -4.98 -23.23
N GLN A 23 13.64 -6.21 -22.73
CA GLN A 23 13.13 -6.48 -21.37
C GLN A 23 14.10 -6.93 -20.26
N PRO A 24 15.33 -7.44 -20.48
CA PRO A 24 16.25 -7.70 -19.36
C PRO A 24 17.02 -6.46 -18.85
N GLY A 25 16.95 -5.31 -19.54
CA GLY A 25 17.85 -4.17 -19.26
C GLY A 25 17.54 -3.41 -17.97
N ASN A 26 16.26 -3.24 -17.64
CA ASN A 26 15.85 -2.27 -16.61
C ASN A 26 15.61 -2.89 -15.23
N PHE A 27 15.53 -4.23 -15.12
CA PHE A 27 15.23 -4.88 -13.84
C PHE A 27 16.20 -4.44 -12.75
N ASN A 28 17.46 -4.20 -13.10
CA ASN A 28 18.48 -3.74 -12.14
C ASN A 28 18.16 -2.40 -11.47
N THR A 29 17.31 -1.56 -12.07
CA THR A 29 16.89 -0.27 -11.49
C THR A 29 15.45 -0.30 -10.97
N SER A 30 14.74 -1.42 -11.11
CA SER A 30 13.35 -1.54 -10.68
C SER A 30 13.22 -1.63 -9.16
N LEU A 31 12.08 -1.19 -8.62
CA LEU A 31 11.79 -1.30 -7.19
C LEU A 31 11.68 -2.75 -6.70
N HIS A 32 11.39 -3.71 -7.59
CA HIS A 32 11.43 -5.13 -7.24
C HIS A 32 12.86 -5.64 -7.01
N LYS A 33 13.85 -5.08 -7.72
CA LYS A 33 15.26 -5.37 -7.51
C LYS A 33 15.83 -4.60 -6.33
N THR A 34 15.64 -3.28 -6.31
CA THR A 34 16.31 -2.38 -5.36
C THR A 34 15.62 -2.39 -3.99
N ARG A 35 14.29 -2.51 -3.97
CA ARG A 35 13.45 -2.51 -2.75
C ARG A 35 13.58 -1.25 -1.89
N GLU A 36 14.03 -0.15 -2.48
CA GLU A 36 14.30 1.14 -1.80
C GLU A 36 13.10 1.71 -1.04
N GLY A 37 11.88 1.30 -1.36
CA GLY A 37 10.67 1.75 -0.66
C GLY A 37 10.71 1.51 0.85
N LYS A 38 11.27 0.38 1.30
CA LYS A 38 11.38 0.07 2.74
C LYS A 38 12.46 0.89 3.45
N PRO A 39 13.72 0.93 2.95
CA PRO A 39 14.74 1.87 3.43
C PRO A 39 14.20 3.30 3.52
N THR A 40 13.68 3.83 2.42
CA THR A 40 13.14 5.20 2.34
C THR A 40 12.07 5.45 3.41
N TRP A 41 11.18 4.49 3.64
CA TRP A 41 10.14 4.61 4.66
C TRP A 41 10.69 4.62 6.09
N TYR A 42 11.70 3.79 6.36
CA TYR A 42 12.23 3.57 7.69
C TYR A 42 13.26 4.62 8.12
N ASP A 43 14.05 5.13 7.17
CA ASP A 43 15.20 5.99 7.36
C ASP A 43 14.86 7.26 8.16
N MET A 44 15.71 7.59 9.12
CA MET A 44 15.53 8.76 9.97
C MET A 44 15.60 10.10 9.21
N GLU A 45 16.33 10.17 8.11
CA GLU A 45 16.42 11.36 7.24
C GLU A 45 15.05 11.70 6.62
N ASN A 46 14.22 10.68 6.39
CA ASN A 46 12.83 10.82 5.94
C ASN A 46 11.83 10.90 7.10
N GLY A 47 12.31 11.09 8.33
CA GLY A 47 11.51 11.07 9.55
C GLY A 47 10.89 9.70 9.82
N GLY A 48 11.52 8.62 9.36
CA GLY A 48 11.05 7.24 9.57
C GLY A 48 11.33 6.71 10.97
N TYR A 49 10.94 5.46 11.20
CA TYR A 49 10.99 4.79 12.50
C TYR A 49 12.40 4.64 13.10
N GLU A 50 13.44 4.74 12.27
CA GLU A 50 14.82 4.78 12.75
C GLU A 50 15.02 5.95 13.75
N THR A 51 14.27 7.05 13.61
CA THR A 51 14.29 8.16 14.58
C THR A 51 13.97 7.73 16.02
N LEU A 52 13.11 6.73 16.21
CA LEU A 52 12.75 6.22 17.54
C LEU A 52 13.69 5.14 18.05
N THR A 53 14.18 4.31 17.12
CA THR A 53 14.81 3.05 17.45
C THR A 53 16.33 3.16 17.43
N GLY A 54 16.88 4.01 16.56
CA GLY A 54 18.32 4.14 16.31
C GLY A 54 18.96 2.86 15.75
N ILE A 55 18.15 1.92 15.28
CA ILE A 55 18.58 0.64 14.72
C ILE A 55 18.62 0.82 13.20
N PRO A 56 19.70 0.47 12.49
CA PRO A 56 19.72 0.51 11.04
C PRO A 56 18.72 -0.47 10.42
N ILE A 57 18.17 -0.16 9.25
CA ILE A 57 17.17 -1.04 8.63
C ILE A 57 17.74 -2.43 8.29
N GLU A 58 19.04 -2.52 8.03
CA GLU A 58 19.74 -3.75 7.67
C GLU A 58 19.72 -4.80 8.79
N ASP A 59 19.54 -4.36 10.04
CA ASP A 59 19.44 -5.22 11.21
C ASP A 59 18.00 -5.73 11.44
N LEU A 60 17.03 -5.29 10.64
CA LEU A 60 15.63 -5.65 10.80
C LEU A 60 15.20 -6.76 9.85
N GLY A 61 14.54 -7.80 10.38
CA GLY A 61 13.93 -8.85 9.56
C GLY A 61 12.84 -8.34 8.60
N CYS A 62 12.40 -7.08 8.73
CA CYS A 62 11.39 -6.49 7.87
C CYS A 62 11.93 -6.13 6.47
N VAL A 63 13.25 -6.03 6.23
CA VAL A 63 13.80 -5.76 4.89
C VAL A 63 13.51 -6.90 3.91
N SER A 64 13.51 -8.14 4.42
CA SER A 64 13.24 -9.34 3.64
C SER A 64 11.77 -9.36 3.18
N CYS A 65 11.56 -9.32 1.87
CA CYS A 65 10.26 -9.49 1.21
C CYS A 65 10.04 -10.92 0.71
N HIS A 66 10.60 -11.95 1.36
CA HIS A 66 10.35 -13.32 0.89
C HIS A 66 8.89 -13.67 1.07
N PRO A 67 8.36 -14.55 0.20
CA PRO A 67 7.15 -15.30 0.49
C PRO A 67 7.20 -15.87 1.91
N ALA A 68 6.04 -15.92 2.58
CA ALA A 68 5.96 -16.37 3.98
C ALA A 68 6.44 -17.81 4.20
N ASP A 69 6.46 -18.63 3.14
CA ASP A 69 6.98 -19.99 3.13
C ASP A 69 8.51 -20.05 2.94
N GLY A 70 9.16 -18.92 2.64
CA GLY A 70 10.60 -18.81 2.43
C GLY A 70 11.08 -19.41 1.10
N LEU A 71 10.18 -19.62 0.14
CA LEU A 71 10.49 -20.23 -1.16
C LEU A 71 10.39 -19.22 -2.31
N ASN A 72 11.18 -19.42 -3.38
CA ASN A 72 11.04 -18.69 -4.63
C ASN A 72 9.97 -19.35 -5.54
N ALA A 73 9.77 -18.85 -6.76
CA ALA A 73 8.76 -19.39 -7.68
C ALA A 73 9.04 -20.84 -8.14
N ASN A 74 10.27 -21.34 -7.98
CA ASN A 74 10.64 -22.73 -8.24
C ASN A 74 10.32 -23.66 -7.05
N GLY A 75 9.97 -23.10 -5.89
CA GLY A 75 9.87 -23.84 -4.62
C GLY A 75 11.21 -24.07 -3.94
N ASP A 76 12.28 -23.38 -4.37
CA ASP A 76 13.59 -23.46 -3.76
C ASP A 76 13.70 -22.46 -2.59
N PRO A 77 14.43 -22.79 -1.51
CA PRO A 77 14.67 -21.85 -0.42
C PRO A 77 15.37 -20.58 -0.89
N VAL A 78 14.82 -19.44 -0.50
CA VAL A 78 15.39 -18.14 -0.83
C VAL A 78 16.71 -17.92 -0.05
N PRO A 79 17.79 -17.41 -0.68
CA PRO A 79 19.07 -17.20 -0.01
C PRO A 79 19.00 -16.21 1.17
N ASN A 80 19.96 -16.36 2.10
CA ASN A 80 20.17 -15.43 3.22
C ASN A 80 21.67 -15.02 3.26
N PRO A 81 22.02 -13.74 3.05
CA PRO A 81 21.13 -12.61 2.82
C PRO A 81 20.37 -12.75 1.50
N PHE A 82 19.22 -12.09 1.44
CA PHE A 82 18.39 -12.11 0.25
C PHE A 82 19.04 -11.39 -0.92
N GLU A 83 18.91 -11.95 -2.12
CA GLU A 83 19.18 -11.24 -3.37
C GLU A 83 17.98 -11.37 -4.30
N ALA A 84 17.47 -10.24 -4.82
CA ALA A 84 16.37 -10.25 -5.78
C ALA A 84 16.83 -10.86 -7.10
N THR A 85 16.09 -11.85 -7.59
CA THR A 85 16.36 -12.58 -8.83
C THR A 85 15.09 -12.72 -9.67
N CYS A 86 15.26 -13.13 -10.92
CA CYS A 86 14.10 -13.43 -11.77
C CYS A 86 13.32 -14.65 -11.25
N GLU A 87 13.96 -15.56 -10.53
CA GLU A 87 13.35 -16.78 -9.98
C GLU A 87 12.39 -16.49 -8.82
N ASP A 88 12.40 -15.26 -8.30
CA ASP A 88 11.42 -14.79 -7.32
C ASP A 88 9.99 -14.74 -7.91
N CYS A 89 9.88 -14.61 -9.23
CA CYS A 89 8.58 -14.55 -9.93
C CYS A 89 8.46 -15.55 -11.08
N HIS A 90 9.56 -15.88 -11.74
CA HIS A 90 9.59 -16.78 -12.89
C HIS A 90 10.10 -18.15 -12.47
N ALA A 91 9.19 -19.12 -12.38
CA ALA A 91 9.49 -20.51 -12.03
C ALA A 91 10.45 -21.24 -13.02
N THR A 92 10.77 -20.61 -14.14
CA THR A 92 11.84 -21.02 -15.03
C THR A 92 12.55 -19.78 -15.55
N ASN A 93 13.89 -19.73 -15.47
CA ASN A 93 14.67 -18.58 -15.94
C ASN A 93 15.85 -18.94 -16.88
N SER A 94 15.90 -20.18 -17.37
CA SER A 94 16.92 -20.63 -18.33
C SER A 94 16.52 -20.26 -19.77
N GLY A 95 16.80 -19.03 -20.18
CA GLY A 95 16.55 -18.53 -21.54
C GLY A 95 15.33 -17.61 -21.61
N THR A 96 14.15 -18.17 -21.86
CA THR A 96 12.88 -17.43 -21.81
C THR A 96 12.25 -17.61 -20.44
N PRO A 97 12.04 -16.54 -19.66
CA PRO A 97 11.38 -16.65 -18.36
C PRO A 97 9.99 -17.29 -18.48
N GLY A 98 9.66 -18.18 -17.54
CA GLY A 98 8.37 -18.85 -17.45
C GLY A 98 7.22 -17.89 -17.13
N PRO A 99 5.96 -18.32 -17.26
CA PRO A 99 4.81 -17.50 -16.91
C PRO A 99 4.81 -17.19 -15.40
N VAL A 100 4.34 -16.00 -15.05
CA VAL A 100 4.07 -15.58 -13.67
C VAL A 100 2.60 -15.85 -13.35
N THR A 101 2.32 -16.23 -12.11
CA THR A 101 0.97 -16.42 -11.56
C THR A 101 0.64 -15.32 -10.55
N GLU A 102 -0.65 -15.11 -10.25
CA GLU A 102 -1.01 -14.19 -9.17
C GLU A 102 -0.45 -14.64 -7.80
N GLY A 103 -0.22 -15.94 -7.61
CA GLY A 103 0.38 -16.48 -6.39
C GLY A 103 1.77 -15.92 -6.13
N ASP A 104 2.57 -15.76 -7.18
CA ASP A 104 3.93 -15.20 -7.11
C ASP A 104 3.89 -13.74 -6.62
N CYS A 105 2.91 -12.97 -7.07
CA CYS A 105 2.68 -11.60 -6.60
C CYS A 105 2.19 -11.60 -5.13
N LEU A 106 1.19 -12.41 -4.81
CA LEU A 106 0.52 -12.42 -3.50
C LEU A 106 1.42 -12.96 -2.37
N GLY A 107 2.44 -13.76 -2.68
CA GLY A 107 3.46 -14.19 -1.72
C GLY A 107 4.18 -13.01 -1.07
N CYS A 108 4.43 -11.94 -1.83
CA CYS A 108 5.10 -10.73 -1.35
C CYS A 108 4.13 -9.59 -1.03
N HIS A 109 3.07 -9.42 -1.84
CA HIS A 109 2.03 -8.39 -1.64
C HIS A 109 1.02 -8.82 -0.57
N GLY A 110 1.51 -9.12 0.64
CA GLY A 110 0.74 -9.72 1.73
C GLY A 110 -0.49 -8.91 2.16
N ARG A 111 -0.47 -7.56 2.06
CA ARG A 111 -1.66 -6.74 2.32
C ARG A 111 -2.79 -7.03 1.33
N GLN A 112 -2.45 -7.22 0.05
CA GLN A 112 -3.40 -7.59 -0.99
C GLN A 112 -3.90 -9.02 -0.80
N SER A 113 -3.01 -9.95 -0.41
CA SER A 113 -3.39 -11.32 -0.06
C SER A 113 -4.39 -11.35 1.11
N ASN A 114 -4.14 -10.59 2.17
CA ASN A 114 -5.04 -10.47 3.32
C ASN A 114 -6.39 -9.87 2.94
N LEU A 115 -6.43 -8.82 2.12
CA LEU A 115 -7.69 -8.25 1.62
C LEU A 115 -8.55 -9.31 0.90
N ARG A 116 -7.92 -10.13 0.04
CA ARG A 116 -8.61 -11.24 -0.65
C ARG A 116 -9.11 -12.29 0.35
N SER A 117 -8.30 -12.67 1.34
CA SER A 117 -8.69 -13.63 2.38
C SER A 117 -9.83 -13.13 3.26
N LEU A 118 -9.95 -11.82 3.46
CA LEU A 118 -11.07 -11.18 4.17
C LEU A 118 -12.34 -11.06 3.31
N GLY A 119 -12.30 -11.47 2.04
CA GLY A 119 -13.44 -11.42 1.14
C GLY A 119 -13.81 -10.01 0.67
N VAL A 120 -12.88 -9.05 0.72
CA VAL A 120 -13.12 -7.70 0.21
C VAL A 120 -13.24 -7.75 -1.31
N SER A 121 -14.40 -7.34 -1.83
CA SER A 121 -14.72 -7.37 -3.26
C SER A 121 -13.89 -6.37 -4.06
N ASP A 122 -13.71 -6.66 -5.35
CA ASP A 122 -13.16 -5.74 -6.33
C ASP A 122 -13.82 -5.99 -7.67
N VAL A 123 -14.42 -4.96 -8.25
CA VAL A 123 -15.20 -5.11 -9.50
C VAL A 123 -14.38 -5.64 -10.67
N HIS A 124 -13.08 -5.37 -10.74
CA HIS A 124 -12.22 -5.82 -11.84
C HIS A 124 -11.86 -7.29 -11.68
N ARG A 125 -11.54 -7.71 -10.46
CA ARG A 125 -11.23 -9.11 -10.14
C ARG A 125 -12.48 -9.98 -10.17
N ASP A 126 -13.62 -9.45 -9.74
CA ASP A 126 -14.86 -10.21 -9.59
C ASP A 126 -15.75 -10.14 -10.85
N ALA A 127 -15.23 -9.55 -11.94
CA ALA A 127 -15.90 -9.46 -13.24
C ALA A 127 -16.12 -10.84 -13.90
N SER A 128 -17.01 -10.90 -14.90
CA SER A 128 -17.22 -12.13 -15.69
C SER A 128 -15.99 -12.56 -16.48
N THR A 129 -15.10 -11.62 -16.79
CA THR A 129 -13.74 -11.86 -17.26
C THR A 129 -12.82 -11.18 -16.26
N PRO A 130 -12.38 -11.92 -15.21
CA PRO A 130 -11.54 -11.38 -14.14
C PRO A 130 -10.26 -10.76 -14.67
N MET A 131 -9.94 -9.55 -14.21
CA MET A 131 -8.62 -8.97 -14.39
C MET A 131 -7.65 -9.52 -13.33
N VAL A 132 -6.42 -9.75 -13.75
CA VAL A 132 -5.28 -10.14 -12.90
C VAL A 132 -4.29 -8.97 -12.75
N CYS A 133 -3.29 -9.12 -11.88
CA CYS A 133 -2.37 -8.05 -11.51
C CYS A 133 -1.78 -7.29 -12.70
N TRP A 134 -1.31 -8.01 -13.72
CA TRP A 134 -0.62 -7.44 -14.88
C TRP A 134 -1.56 -6.96 -16.00
N ASP A 135 -2.88 -7.07 -15.83
CA ASP A 135 -3.84 -6.41 -16.73
C ASP A 135 -3.87 -4.89 -16.47
N CYS A 136 -3.61 -4.48 -15.22
CA CYS A 136 -3.45 -3.08 -14.83
C CYS A 136 -1.97 -2.68 -14.73
N HIS A 137 -1.15 -3.53 -14.13
CA HIS A 137 0.28 -3.26 -13.97
C HIS A 137 1.10 -3.73 -15.16
N SER A 138 1.69 -2.77 -15.85
CA SER A 138 2.51 -3.03 -17.03
C SER A 138 3.80 -3.75 -16.67
N THR A 139 4.46 -4.35 -17.67
CA THR A 139 5.81 -4.89 -17.48
C THR A 139 6.79 -3.83 -16.97
N THR A 140 6.59 -2.55 -17.29
CA THR A 140 7.43 -1.45 -16.82
C THR A 140 7.28 -1.21 -15.32
N ASP A 141 6.07 -1.36 -14.75
CA ASP A 141 5.86 -1.25 -13.30
C ASP A 141 6.60 -2.36 -12.53
N MET A 142 6.81 -3.51 -13.18
CA MET A 142 7.45 -4.69 -12.59
C MET A 142 8.96 -4.72 -12.82
N HIS A 143 9.38 -4.53 -14.07
CA HIS A 143 10.77 -4.62 -14.51
C HIS A 143 11.50 -3.27 -14.56
N GLY A 144 10.82 -2.15 -14.28
CA GLY A 144 11.40 -0.82 -14.34
C GLY A 144 11.45 -0.23 -15.76
N ASP A 145 11.58 1.09 -15.80
CA ASP A 145 11.70 1.91 -17.02
C ASP A 145 13.14 2.34 -17.32
N GLY A 146 14.10 1.94 -16.47
CA GLY A 146 15.51 2.32 -16.55
C GLY A 146 15.89 3.47 -15.61
N ASN A 147 14.92 4.11 -14.96
CA ASN A 147 15.14 5.03 -13.85
C ASN A 147 15.19 4.27 -12.53
N THR A 148 15.86 4.85 -11.55
CA THR A 148 15.84 4.42 -10.15
C THR A 148 14.86 5.28 -9.38
N TYR A 149 13.98 4.63 -8.61
CA TYR A 149 13.03 5.29 -7.72
C TYR A 149 13.30 4.86 -6.28
N THR A 150 12.99 5.74 -5.34
CA THR A 150 13.07 5.49 -3.90
C THR A 150 11.78 4.88 -3.35
N SER A 151 10.65 5.06 -4.04
CA SER A 151 9.34 4.56 -3.63
C SER A 151 8.42 4.31 -4.81
N MET A 152 7.46 3.39 -4.64
CA MET A 152 6.37 3.20 -5.62
C MET A 152 5.46 4.44 -5.74
N LEU A 153 5.56 5.35 -4.77
CA LEU A 153 4.80 6.60 -4.73
C LEU A 153 5.51 7.75 -5.47
N ASP A 154 6.76 7.54 -5.90
CA ASP A 154 7.47 8.52 -6.71
C ASP A 154 6.75 8.75 -8.05
N PRO A 155 6.68 10.00 -8.55
CA PRO A 155 6.11 10.29 -9.86
C PRO A 155 6.78 9.46 -10.97
N GLY A 156 6.01 8.57 -11.60
CA GLY A 156 6.47 7.71 -12.70
C GLY A 156 6.91 6.30 -12.29
N ALA A 157 7.11 6.04 -10.99
CA ALA A 157 7.52 4.71 -10.52
C ALA A 157 6.47 3.62 -10.77
N VAL A 158 5.19 3.99 -10.58
CA VAL A 158 4.04 3.21 -11.02
C VAL A 158 3.18 4.09 -11.93
N VAL A 159 2.91 3.59 -13.14
CA VAL A 159 2.13 4.29 -14.18
C VAL A 159 0.69 3.79 -14.27
N THR A 160 0.36 2.70 -13.57
CA THR A 160 -1.02 2.21 -13.48
C THR A 160 -1.97 3.27 -12.96
N ASP A 161 -3.05 3.51 -13.69
CA ASP A 161 -4.10 4.45 -13.31
C ASP A 161 -5.46 4.03 -13.92
N CYS A 162 -6.56 4.55 -13.38
CA CYS A 162 -7.91 4.27 -13.86
C CYS A 162 -8.12 4.75 -15.30
N GLU A 163 -7.56 5.91 -15.63
CA GLU A 163 -7.71 6.58 -16.93
C GLU A 163 -6.64 6.16 -17.96
N GLN A 164 -5.86 5.11 -17.69
CA GLN A 164 -4.87 4.60 -18.62
C GLN A 164 -5.52 4.05 -19.91
N ALA A 165 -4.73 3.99 -20.99
CA ALA A 165 -5.20 3.48 -22.28
C ALA A 165 -5.76 2.05 -22.14
N GLY A 166 -6.94 1.82 -22.72
CA GLY A 166 -7.68 0.56 -22.63
C GLY A 166 -8.58 0.41 -21.40
N CYS A 167 -8.61 1.41 -20.50
CA CYS A 167 -9.44 1.40 -19.28
C CYS A 167 -10.53 2.50 -19.34
N HIS A 168 -10.51 3.46 -18.42
CA HIS A 168 -11.51 4.53 -18.33
C HIS A 168 -11.06 5.81 -19.04
N GLU A 169 -10.69 5.73 -20.32
CA GLU A 169 -10.24 6.88 -21.14
C GLU A 169 -11.30 7.97 -21.31
N SER A 170 -12.56 7.64 -21.04
CA SER A 170 -13.65 8.61 -21.02
C SER A 170 -14.54 8.34 -19.83
N LEU A 171 -14.83 9.41 -19.08
CA LEU A 171 -15.74 9.34 -17.96
C LEU A 171 -17.19 9.36 -18.47
N PRO A 172 -18.10 8.60 -17.86
CA PRO A 172 -19.50 8.65 -18.24
C PRO A 172 -20.03 10.08 -18.05
N GLY A 173 -21.00 10.50 -18.88
CA GLY A 173 -21.54 11.87 -18.82
C GLY A 173 -22.10 12.27 -17.45
N SER A 174 -22.49 11.29 -16.62
CA SER A 174 -22.89 11.48 -15.24
C SER A 174 -21.76 11.98 -14.32
N HIS A 175 -20.49 11.78 -14.67
CA HIS A 175 -19.33 12.22 -13.91
C HIS A 175 -19.01 13.70 -14.21
N ALA A 176 -18.81 14.05 -15.48
CA ALA A 176 -18.40 15.40 -15.86
C ALA A 176 -19.48 16.48 -15.65
N ALA A 177 -20.76 16.11 -15.73
CA ALA A 177 -21.86 17.05 -15.46
C ALA A 177 -22.12 17.27 -13.96
N ASN A 178 -21.55 16.43 -13.09
CA ASN A 178 -21.86 16.38 -11.66
C ASN A 178 -20.61 16.26 -10.76
N ASP A 179 -19.41 16.61 -11.22
CA ASP A 179 -18.24 16.69 -10.33
C ASP A 179 -18.14 18.10 -9.72
N PRO A 180 -18.62 18.33 -8.48
CA PRO A 180 -18.50 19.62 -7.83
C PRO A 180 -17.07 19.92 -7.37
N HIS A 181 -16.16 18.95 -7.44
CA HIS A 181 -14.79 19.07 -6.92
C HIS A 181 -13.80 19.57 -7.96
N ASN A 182 -14.24 19.83 -9.19
CA ASN A 182 -13.39 20.36 -10.27
C ASN A 182 -12.09 19.56 -10.45
N ASP A 183 -12.19 18.22 -10.52
CA ASP A 183 -11.07 17.29 -10.65
C ASP A 183 -10.09 17.24 -9.46
N ALA A 184 -10.45 17.81 -8.30
CA ALA A 184 -9.62 17.76 -7.10
C ALA A 184 -9.60 16.39 -6.41
N LEU A 185 -10.50 15.47 -6.77
CA LEU A 185 -10.55 14.11 -6.23
C LEU A 185 -9.94 13.12 -7.22
N HIS A 186 -9.11 12.20 -6.72
CA HIS A 186 -8.74 11.03 -7.49
C HIS A 186 -9.89 10.00 -7.50
N CYS A 187 -10.03 9.19 -8.56
CA CYS A 187 -11.11 8.21 -8.70
C CYS A 187 -11.25 7.28 -7.48
N SER A 188 -10.12 6.87 -6.91
CA SER A 188 -10.07 6.00 -5.72
C SER A 188 -10.69 6.63 -4.47
N SER A 189 -10.75 7.95 -4.36
CA SER A 189 -11.39 8.63 -3.23
C SER A 189 -12.89 8.31 -3.14
N CYS A 190 -13.54 8.07 -4.27
CA CYS A 190 -14.94 7.66 -4.33
C CYS A 190 -15.10 6.15 -4.50
N HIS A 191 -14.29 5.54 -5.37
CA HIS A 191 -14.49 4.16 -5.82
C HIS A 191 -13.79 3.08 -4.99
N MET A 192 -12.82 3.44 -4.13
CA MET A 192 -12.12 2.46 -3.30
C MET A 192 -12.85 2.25 -1.98
N GLN A 193 -13.38 1.05 -1.74
CA GLN A 193 -14.26 0.74 -0.60
C GLN A 193 -13.55 0.87 0.75
N THR A 194 -12.35 0.31 0.90
CA THR A 194 -11.65 0.28 2.19
C THR A 194 -10.15 0.16 2.05
N ASN A 195 -9.40 0.74 2.97
CA ASN A 195 -8.00 0.40 3.19
C ASN A 195 -7.84 -0.85 4.05
N LEU A 196 -6.60 -1.33 4.14
CA LEU A 196 -6.15 -2.33 5.12
C LEU A 196 -4.90 -1.82 5.84
N SER A 197 -4.84 -2.04 7.15
CA SER A 197 -3.61 -1.92 7.93
C SER A 197 -3.47 -3.10 8.89
N CYS A 198 -2.23 -3.52 9.15
CA CYS A 198 -1.93 -4.42 10.25
C CYS A 198 -1.72 -3.55 11.49
N TYR A 199 -2.69 -3.58 12.41
CA TYR A 199 -2.71 -2.67 13.55
C TYR A 199 -1.60 -2.99 14.54
N ASN A 200 -0.81 -1.96 14.87
CA ASN A 200 0.13 -1.92 15.97
C ASN A 200 1.14 -3.09 15.97
N CYS A 201 2.18 -2.92 15.14
CA CYS A 201 3.31 -3.83 15.09
C CYS A 201 4.08 -3.81 16.41
N HIS A 202 4.30 -4.98 16.98
CA HIS A 202 5.20 -5.18 18.10
C HIS A 202 6.63 -5.23 17.56
N PHE A 203 7.38 -4.14 17.75
CA PHE A 203 8.64 -3.93 17.04
C PHE A 203 9.77 -4.80 17.59
N ASP A 204 9.80 -5.06 18.89
CA ASP A 204 10.80 -5.90 19.56
C ASP A 204 10.77 -7.34 19.00
N SER A 205 9.58 -7.87 18.64
CA SER A 205 9.48 -9.16 17.93
C SER A 205 10.13 -9.15 16.54
N GLN A 206 10.20 -8.01 15.84
CA GLN A 206 10.94 -7.92 14.56
C GLN A 206 12.44 -7.92 14.76
N ILE A 207 12.89 -7.17 15.77
CA ILE A 207 14.31 -6.96 16.01
C ILE A 207 14.94 -8.25 16.52
N GLU A 208 14.36 -8.85 17.56
CA GLU A 208 15.00 -9.96 18.27
C GLU A 208 14.77 -11.30 17.59
N GLU A 209 13.57 -11.52 17.05
CA GLU A 209 13.14 -12.84 16.57
C GLU A 209 12.72 -12.85 15.09
N HIS A 210 12.75 -11.68 14.43
CA HIS A 210 12.32 -11.51 13.03
C HIS A 210 10.88 -11.96 12.75
N VAL A 211 10.00 -11.92 13.76
CA VAL A 211 8.61 -12.38 13.67
C VAL A 211 7.66 -11.20 13.45
N LYS A 212 7.16 -11.00 12.23
CA LYS A 212 6.12 -10.00 11.84
C LYS A 212 4.85 -10.11 12.70
N ARG A 213 4.80 -9.36 13.81
CA ARG A 213 3.71 -9.43 14.80
C ARG A 213 2.96 -8.12 14.88
N ALA A 214 1.74 -8.11 14.34
CA ALA A 214 0.75 -7.07 14.60
C ALA A 214 -0.40 -7.67 15.42
N LYS A 215 -1.23 -6.84 16.04
CA LYS A 215 -2.41 -7.32 16.78
C LYS A 215 -3.39 -8.05 15.88
N GLN A 216 -3.76 -7.43 14.76
CA GLN A 216 -4.63 -7.97 13.72
C GLN A 216 -4.66 -7.05 12.48
N PRO A 217 -4.99 -7.58 11.29
CA PRO A 217 -5.42 -6.74 10.19
C PRO A 217 -6.75 -6.05 10.52
N ILE A 218 -6.89 -4.80 10.12
CA ILE A 218 -8.12 -4.02 10.23
C ILE A 218 -8.48 -3.40 8.87
N THR A 219 -9.79 -3.29 8.63
CA THR A 219 -10.40 -2.74 7.40
C THR A 219 -11.61 -1.87 7.79
N GLY A 220 -12.37 -1.41 6.80
CA GLY A 220 -13.56 -0.59 6.95
C GLY A 220 -13.29 0.91 7.12
N PHE A 221 -12.07 1.37 6.84
CA PHE A 221 -11.68 2.78 6.95
C PHE A 221 -10.98 3.26 5.69
N VAL A 222 -11.03 4.56 5.42
CA VAL A 222 -10.20 5.25 4.42
C VAL A 222 -9.76 6.60 4.98
N ILE A 223 -8.45 6.77 5.13
CA ILE A 223 -7.88 8.09 5.47
C ILE A 223 -7.79 8.90 4.17
N LEU A 224 -8.19 10.18 4.20
CA LEU A 224 -8.06 11.07 3.05
C LEU A 224 -6.90 12.05 3.29
N VAL A 225 -6.04 12.17 2.28
CA VAL A 225 -4.89 13.09 2.23
C VAL A 225 -4.80 13.74 0.85
N ASN A 226 -4.05 14.82 0.73
CA ASN A 226 -3.69 15.39 -0.57
C ASN A 226 -2.40 14.73 -1.07
N ARG A 227 -2.48 13.92 -2.13
CA ARG A 227 -1.32 13.22 -2.70
C ARG A 227 -0.38 14.21 -3.39
N GLU A 228 0.93 14.09 -3.17
CA GLU A 228 1.91 15.06 -3.70
C GLU A 228 2.06 15.01 -5.23
N LYS A 229 1.98 13.81 -5.83
CA LYS A 229 2.21 13.61 -7.28
C LYS A 229 1.30 14.48 -8.16
N ASP A 230 0.06 14.72 -7.74
CA ASP A 230 -0.97 15.40 -8.53
C ASP A 230 -1.82 16.40 -7.73
N GLY A 231 -1.61 16.52 -6.42
CA GLY A 231 -2.37 17.40 -5.54
C GLY A 231 -3.81 16.93 -5.28
N LYS A 232 -4.22 15.76 -5.78
CA LYS A 232 -5.60 15.27 -5.65
C LYS A 232 -5.82 14.66 -4.26
N VAL A 233 -7.03 14.80 -3.74
CA VAL A 233 -7.46 14.03 -2.57
C VAL A 233 -7.43 12.56 -2.94
N HIS A 234 -6.71 11.77 -2.16
CA HIS A 234 -6.45 10.36 -2.41
C HIS A 234 -6.55 9.57 -1.10
N PRO A 235 -6.99 8.31 -1.14
CA PRO A 235 -6.92 7.41 -0.01
C PRO A 235 -5.48 7.21 0.51
N ALA A 236 -5.36 7.09 1.82
CA ALA A 236 -4.15 6.73 2.54
C ALA A 236 -4.44 5.60 3.53
N THR A 237 -3.39 4.88 3.86
CA THR A 237 -3.37 3.94 4.99
C THR A 237 -2.26 4.34 5.94
N PHE A 238 -2.14 3.60 7.03
CA PHE A 238 -1.10 3.81 8.01
C PHE A 238 -0.39 2.50 8.38
N GLN A 239 0.78 2.64 8.97
CA GLN A 239 1.44 1.61 9.76
C GLN A 239 1.68 2.18 11.15
N SER A 240 1.28 1.46 12.19
CA SER A 240 1.58 1.85 13.57
C SER A 240 2.46 0.80 14.23
N LEU A 241 3.31 1.25 15.16
CA LEU A 241 4.17 0.36 15.93
C LEU A 241 4.37 0.87 17.35
N TYR A 242 4.79 -0.06 18.21
CA TYR A 242 5.31 0.22 19.53
C TYR A 242 6.61 -0.56 19.73
N HIS A 243 7.59 0.09 20.37
CA HIS A 243 8.91 -0.47 20.67
C HIS A 243 9.16 -0.38 22.17
N ASP A 244 9.03 -1.52 22.86
CA ASP A 244 9.10 -1.64 24.33
C ASP A 244 10.40 -1.07 24.86
N SER A 245 11.53 -1.45 24.24
CA SER A 245 12.86 -1.06 24.71
C SER A 245 13.06 0.45 24.74
N SER A 246 12.42 1.20 23.84
CA SER A 246 12.44 2.67 23.84
C SER A 246 11.26 3.32 24.56
N GLY A 247 10.17 2.58 24.80
CA GLY A 247 8.86 3.13 25.18
C GLY A 247 8.18 3.95 24.07
N GLY A 248 8.69 3.85 22.84
CA GLY A 248 8.33 4.68 21.69
C GLY A 248 7.12 4.16 20.92
N SER A 249 6.16 5.04 20.63
CA SER A 249 5.02 4.78 19.74
C SER A 249 5.08 5.63 18.48
N TRP A 250 4.66 5.08 17.34
CA TRP A 250 4.72 5.81 16.07
C TRP A 250 3.61 5.43 15.10
N VAL A 251 3.18 6.41 14.31
CA VAL A 251 2.27 6.22 13.16
C VAL A 251 2.89 6.81 11.91
N ALA A 252 3.04 5.98 10.88
CA ALA A 252 3.47 6.43 9.56
C ALA A 252 2.31 6.28 8.58
N MET A 253 2.08 7.30 7.75
CA MET A 253 0.98 7.37 6.79
C MET A 253 1.48 7.78 5.41
N ALA A 254 0.85 7.26 4.37
CA ALA A 254 1.08 7.67 2.99
C ALA A 254 -0.10 7.27 2.09
N PRO A 255 -0.19 7.86 0.88
CA PRO A 255 -1.15 7.41 -0.12
C PRO A 255 -1.06 5.90 -0.33
N ASN A 256 -2.23 5.26 -0.35
CA ASN A 256 -2.34 3.84 -0.59
C ASN A 256 -3.54 3.57 -1.50
N TYR A 257 -3.35 2.60 -2.38
CA TYR A 257 -4.42 2.07 -3.20
C TYR A 257 -4.59 0.60 -2.84
N THR A 258 -5.78 0.25 -2.39
CA THR A 258 -6.21 -1.13 -2.22
C THR A 258 -7.05 -1.54 -3.43
N HIS A 259 -6.87 -2.77 -3.87
CA HIS A 259 -7.70 -3.36 -4.93
C HIS A 259 -9.04 -3.79 -4.31
N SER A 260 -9.80 -2.79 -3.87
CA SER A 260 -11.15 -2.91 -3.31
C SER A 260 -12.12 -1.99 -4.05
N VAL A 261 -12.09 -1.99 -5.38
CA VAL A 261 -12.86 -1.05 -6.20
C VAL A 261 -14.33 -1.47 -6.29
N THR A 262 -15.24 -0.52 -6.14
CA THR A 262 -16.68 -0.70 -6.38
C THR A 262 -17.19 0.14 -7.55
N LYS A 263 -18.23 -0.38 -8.21
CA LYS A 263 -18.93 0.28 -9.31
C LYS A 263 -20.19 1.00 -8.85
N ASP A 264 -21.06 0.31 -8.10
CA ASP A 264 -22.42 0.78 -7.81
C ASP A 264 -22.56 1.39 -6.40
N GLU A 265 -21.59 1.15 -5.51
CA GLU A 265 -21.56 1.65 -4.12
C GLU A 265 -20.41 2.65 -3.89
N ALA A 266 -20.08 3.42 -4.92
CA ALA A 266 -19.09 4.49 -4.80
C ALA A 266 -19.62 5.58 -3.84
N ARG A 267 -18.69 6.24 -3.14
CA ARG A 267 -19.05 7.25 -2.14
C ARG A 267 -19.85 8.40 -2.74
N VAL A 268 -20.85 8.82 -1.99
CA VAL A 268 -21.70 9.99 -2.27
C VAL A 268 -21.37 11.12 -1.29
N CYS A 269 -21.94 12.30 -1.51
CA CYS A 269 -21.62 13.49 -0.70
C CYS A 269 -21.77 13.25 0.82
N THR A 270 -22.79 12.52 1.24
CA THR A 270 -23.06 12.26 2.66
C THR A 270 -22.07 11.30 3.32
N ASP A 271 -21.26 10.58 2.54
CA ASP A 271 -20.23 9.69 3.10
C ASP A 271 -18.99 10.47 3.56
N CYS A 272 -18.81 11.70 3.06
CA CYS A 272 -17.65 12.55 3.35
C CYS A 272 -18.05 13.87 4.05
N HIS A 273 -19.23 14.41 3.74
CA HIS A 273 -19.58 15.78 4.10
C HIS A 273 -20.78 15.86 5.06
N GLN A 274 -20.52 16.37 6.27
CA GLN A 274 -21.56 16.61 7.27
C GLN A 274 -22.55 17.70 6.86
N ASN A 275 -22.09 18.74 6.14
CA ASN A 275 -22.95 19.83 5.67
C ASN A 275 -23.97 19.39 4.60
N PHE A 276 -23.81 18.20 4.00
CA PHE A 276 -24.82 17.56 3.15
C PHE A 276 -25.73 16.59 3.93
N GLY A 277 -25.65 16.55 5.26
CA GLY A 277 -26.44 15.67 6.12
C GLY A 277 -25.78 14.32 6.41
N GLY A 278 -24.49 14.16 6.07
CA GLY A 278 -23.69 12.99 6.43
C GLY A 278 -23.41 12.89 7.93
N SER A 279 -23.23 11.67 8.42
CA SER A 279 -22.68 11.39 9.76
C SER A 279 -21.36 10.66 9.56
N ILE A 280 -20.26 11.36 9.83
CA ILE A 280 -18.90 10.88 9.61
C ILE A 280 -18.21 10.84 10.98
N PRO A 281 -18.04 9.66 11.59
CA PRO A 281 -17.57 9.53 12.98
C PRO A 281 -16.28 10.28 13.26
N ALA A 282 -15.32 10.25 12.32
CA ALA A 282 -14.06 11.00 12.48
C ALA A 282 -14.28 12.51 12.61
N ILE A 283 -15.16 13.09 11.80
CA ILE A 283 -15.46 14.53 11.84
C ILE A 283 -16.27 14.86 13.11
N GLU A 284 -17.18 13.98 13.54
CA GLU A 284 -17.94 14.14 14.78
C GLU A 284 -17.03 14.15 16.01
N ASP A 285 -16.11 13.18 16.11
CA ASP A 285 -15.12 13.09 17.18
C ASP A 285 -14.24 14.34 17.21
N TYR A 286 -13.72 14.76 16.04
CA TYR A 286 -12.88 15.93 15.93
C TYR A 286 -13.61 17.21 16.35
N ASN A 287 -14.85 17.41 15.90
CA ASN A 287 -15.66 18.59 16.24
C ASN A 287 -16.08 18.61 17.71
N ALA A 288 -16.28 17.45 18.34
CA ALA A 288 -16.71 17.35 19.73
C ALA A 288 -15.54 17.45 20.72
N GLY A 289 -14.40 16.84 20.41
CA GLY A 289 -13.29 16.62 21.34
C GLY A 289 -11.95 17.19 20.91
N GLY A 290 -11.85 17.78 19.70
CA GLY A 290 -10.57 18.25 19.13
C GLY A 290 -9.64 17.13 18.66
N GLY A 291 -10.15 15.91 18.50
CA GLY A 291 -9.37 14.77 18.04
C GLY A 291 -10.23 13.63 17.52
N ILE A 292 -9.68 12.86 16.59
CA ILE A 292 -10.22 11.64 16.01
C ILE A 292 -9.71 10.47 16.86
N LYS A 293 -10.59 9.81 17.62
CA LYS A 293 -10.22 8.60 18.35
C LYS A 293 -10.27 7.40 17.40
N PHE A 294 -9.20 7.24 16.62
CA PHE A 294 -9.12 6.22 15.57
C PHE A 294 -9.30 4.80 16.12
N SER A 295 -8.67 4.47 17.25
CA SER A 295 -8.78 3.13 17.83
C SER A 295 -8.79 3.14 19.35
N THR A 296 -9.54 2.19 19.91
CA THR A 296 -9.69 1.99 21.34
C THR A 296 -9.45 0.53 21.71
N TRP A 297 -8.60 0.31 22.71
CA TRP A 297 -8.34 -1.01 23.28
C TRP A 297 -9.31 -1.32 24.42
N ASN A 298 -9.76 -2.58 24.50
CA ASN A 298 -10.55 -3.08 25.61
C ASN A 298 -9.78 -4.16 26.38
N ASP A 299 -9.26 -3.80 27.55
CA ASP A 299 -8.53 -4.73 28.41
C ASP A 299 -9.38 -5.89 28.94
N ALA A 300 -10.70 -5.73 29.05
CA ALA A 300 -11.57 -6.74 29.65
C ALA A 300 -11.66 -8.02 28.82
N ASP A 301 -11.55 -7.91 27.48
CA ASP A 301 -11.69 -9.04 26.55
C ASP A 301 -10.60 -9.11 25.48
N SER A 302 -9.60 -8.21 25.55
CA SER A 302 -8.48 -8.10 24.61
C SER A 302 -8.93 -7.80 23.18
N THR A 303 -10.00 -7.01 23.03
CA THR A 303 -10.53 -6.58 21.73
C THR A 303 -10.11 -5.15 21.38
N LEU A 304 -10.18 -4.85 20.08
CA LEU A 304 -9.90 -3.54 19.51
C LEU A 304 -11.14 -3.06 18.77
N SER A 305 -11.56 -1.83 19.01
CA SER A 305 -12.51 -1.11 18.16
C SER A 305 -11.79 0.01 17.43
N TRP A 306 -12.28 0.40 16.25
CA TRP A 306 -11.70 1.48 15.48
C TRP A 306 -12.74 2.22 14.62
N THR A 307 -12.46 3.47 14.31
CA THR A 307 -13.28 4.35 13.48
C THR A 307 -13.46 3.73 12.09
N GLN A 308 -14.71 3.61 11.67
CA GLN A 308 -15.08 3.16 10.33
C GLN A 308 -15.36 4.36 9.40
N GLY A 309 -15.32 4.13 8.09
CA GLY A 309 -15.68 5.11 7.08
C GLY A 309 -14.53 6.06 6.70
N ILE A 310 -14.91 7.26 6.29
CA ILE A 310 -13.98 8.31 5.85
C ILE A 310 -13.35 9.01 7.04
N ILE A 311 -12.04 9.19 6.97
CA ILE A 311 -11.23 9.88 7.98
C ILE A 311 -10.41 10.95 7.26
N PRO A 312 -10.92 12.18 7.12
CA PRO A 312 -10.14 13.28 6.59
C PRO A 312 -9.00 13.60 7.56
N LEU A 313 -7.74 13.52 7.12
CA LEU A 313 -6.60 13.76 8.00
C LEU A 313 -6.43 15.27 8.25
N PRO A 314 -6.64 15.79 9.46
CA PRO A 314 -6.57 17.22 9.72
C PRO A 314 -5.12 17.73 9.75
N ILE A 315 -4.92 19.03 9.60
CA ILE A 315 -3.56 19.64 9.60
C ILE A 315 -2.81 19.45 10.92
N ASP A 316 -3.54 19.30 12.03
CA ASP A 316 -3.01 19.09 13.37
C ASP A 316 -2.96 17.60 13.77
N TYR A 317 -3.01 16.67 12.80
CA TYR A 317 -3.06 15.22 12.99
C TYR A 317 -2.06 14.66 14.00
N LYS A 318 -0.91 15.30 14.19
CA LYS A 318 0.10 14.91 15.19
C LYS A 318 -0.42 14.96 16.63
N HIS A 319 -1.48 15.73 16.87
CA HIS A 319 -2.16 15.83 18.15
C HIS A 319 -3.57 15.24 18.08
N SER A 320 -4.26 15.44 16.96
CA SER A 320 -5.67 15.10 16.82
C SER A 320 -5.91 13.67 16.31
N PHE A 321 -4.94 12.96 15.74
CA PHE A 321 -5.11 11.55 15.37
C PHE A 321 -4.69 10.62 16.52
N ILE A 322 -5.66 10.11 17.27
CA ILE A 322 -5.44 9.42 18.55
C ILE A 322 -5.68 7.92 18.37
N MET A 323 -4.74 7.08 18.83
CA MET A 323 -4.86 5.63 18.77
C MET A 323 -4.25 4.93 19.98
N ASP A 324 -4.88 3.86 20.46
CA ASP A 324 -4.38 3.09 21.61
C ASP A 324 -3.22 2.15 21.21
N PHE A 325 -2.01 2.53 21.58
CA PHE A 325 -0.85 1.66 21.47
C PHE A 325 -0.93 0.57 22.54
N ILE A 326 -0.65 -0.65 22.10
CA ILE A 326 -0.61 -1.84 22.93
C ILE A 326 0.76 -2.50 22.77
N THR A 327 1.09 -3.40 23.69
CA THR A 327 2.31 -4.22 23.57
C THR A 327 2.02 -5.68 23.79
N TYR A 328 2.92 -6.54 23.30
CA TYR A 328 2.76 -7.99 23.32
C TYR A 328 3.55 -8.60 24.47
N GLU A 329 2.85 -9.21 25.42
CA GLU A 329 3.43 -9.76 26.65
C GLU A 329 3.81 -11.26 26.53
N GLY A 330 3.71 -11.82 25.32
CA GLY A 330 4.05 -13.22 25.06
C GLY A 330 5.54 -13.43 24.75
N ASN A 331 5.90 -14.65 24.38
CA ASN A 331 7.27 -14.93 23.96
C ASN A 331 7.49 -14.36 22.55
N LEU A 332 8.56 -13.61 22.34
CA LEU A 332 8.84 -12.96 21.05
C LEU A 332 8.91 -13.97 19.89
N SER A 333 9.38 -15.20 20.15
CA SER A 333 9.48 -16.29 19.17
C SER A 333 8.16 -17.03 18.91
N ASP A 334 7.07 -16.70 19.61
CA ASP A 334 5.76 -17.31 19.36
C ASP A 334 5.38 -17.14 17.87
N PRO A 335 4.61 -18.05 17.25
CA PRO A 335 4.16 -17.81 15.89
C PRO A 335 3.33 -16.51 15.79
N PRO A 336 3.41 -15.78 14.66
CA PRO A 336 2.54 -14.63 14.44
C PRO A 336 1.08 -15.08 14.31
N GLY A 337 0.14 -14.25 14.74
CA GLY A 337 -1.29 -14.56 14.65
C GLY A 337 -2.11 -14.02 15.82
N ALA A 338 -3.35 -14.49 15.91
CA ALA A 338 -4.28 -14.08 16.94
C ALA A 338 -3.75 -14.46 18.33
N SER A 339 -3.64 -13.48 19.21
CA SER A 339 -3.28 -13.68 20.61
C SER A 339 -4.05 -12.74 21.52
N LYS A 340 -4.20 -13.15 22.79
CA LYS A 340 -4.73 -12.36 23.89
C LYS A 340 -3.64 -11.75 24.77
N ASN A 341 -2.37 -12.06 24.51
CA ASN A 341 -1.23 -11.54 25.29
C ASN A 341 -0.89 -10.12 24.83
N TRP A 342 -1.86 -9.22 24.90
CA TRP A 342 -1.68 -7.81 24.58
C TRP A 342 -2.22 -6.95 25.70
N THR A 343 -1.53 -5.85 25.99
CA THR A 343 -1.85 -4.93 27.08
C THR A 343 -1.83 -3.49 26.59
N PHE A 344 -2.68 -2.64 27.15
CA PHE A 344 -2.66 -1.22 26.88
C PHE A 344 -1.38 -0.55 27.36
N VAL A 345 -0.84 0.37 26.56
CA VAL A 345 0.29 1.22 26.92
C VAL A 345 -0.14 2.67 27.06
N LYS A 346 -0.58 3.30 25.97
CA LYS A 346 -0.93 4.74 25.89
C LYS A 346 -1.72 5.07 24.63
N SER A 347 -2.34 6.25 24.58
CA SER A 347 -3.19 6.67 23.46
C SER A 347 -2.55 7.71 22.53
N GLU A 348 -1.35 8.18 22.86
CA GLU A 348 -0.63 9.21 22.10
C GLU A 348 0.56 8.60 21.37
N ALA A 349 0.75 8.99 20.11
CA ALA A 349 1.94 8.62 19.36
C ALA A 349 3.07 9.59 19.72
N ASP A 350 4.27 9.09 20.01
CA ASP A 350 5.44 9.95 20.26
C ASP A 350 5.95 10.58 18.96
N GLY A 351 5.65 9.96 17.82
CA GLY A 351 5.93 10.57 16.55
C GLY A 351 5.08 10.08 15.39
N PHE A 352 5.16 10.88 14.34
CA PHE A 352 4.38 10.73 13.14
C PHE A 352 5.23 10.98 11.91
N GLN A 353 4.97 10.19 10.88
CA GLN A 353 5.52 10.35 9.55
C GLN A 353 4.37 10.45 8.55
N LEU A 354 4.42 11.44 7.66
CA LEU A 354 3.53 11.56 6.52
C LEU A 354 4.41 11.78 5.29
N LEU A 355 4.42 10.80 4.37
CA LEU A 355 5.22 10.86 3.14
C LEU A 355 4.33 10.87 1.90
N TYR A 356 4.80 11.54 0.85
CA TYR A 356 4.14 11.63 -0.46
C TYR A 356 2.73 12.24 -0.41
N SER A 357 2.42 12.95 0.66
CA SER A 357 1.15 13.62 0.86
C SER A 357 1.21 14.71 1.91
N THR A 358 0.20 15.57 1.87
CA THR A 358 -0.10 16.55 2.91
C THR A 358 -1.47 16.26 3.52
N PRO A 359 -1.72 16.67 4.78
CA PRO A 359 -3.05 16.54 5.36
C PRO A 359 -4.07 17.39 4.60
N MET A 360 -5.35 17.18 4.90
CA MET A 360 -6.44 18.00 4.40
C MET A 360 -6.29 19.44 4.91
N SER A 361 -6.42 20.41 4.01
CA SER A 361 -6.38 21.83 4.38
C SER A 361 -7.63 22.23 5.16
N THR A 362 -7.55 23.32 5.93
CA THR A 362 -8.73 23.86 6.65
C THR A 362 -9.92 24.09 5.72
N ALA A 363 -9.68 24.64 4.53
CA ALA A 363 -10.74 24.88 3.55
C ALA A 363 -11.39 23.61 2.97
N GLN A 364 -10.70 22.45 3.03
CA GLN A 364 -11.29 21.16 2.66
C GLN A 364 -12.05 20.50 3.82
N MET A 365 -11.76 20.95 5.05
CA MET A 365 -12.38 20.45 6.28
C MET A 365 -13.59 21.28 6.73
N ASP A 366 -13.71 22.52 6.24
CA ASP A 366 -14.86 23.43 6.40
C ASP A 366 -16.02 23.04 5.46
#